data_AF-A0A089QF42-F1
#
_entry.id   AF-A0A089QF42-F1
#
_cell.length_a   1.000
_cell.length_b   1.000
_cell.length_c   1.000
_cell.angle_alpha   90.00
_cell.angle_beta   90.00
_cell.angle_gamma   90.00
#
_symmetry.space_group_name_H-M   'P 1'
#
loop_
_entity.id
_entity.type
_entity.pdbx_description
1 polymer ?
#
loop_
_entity_poly.entity_id
_entity_poly.type
_entity_poly.pdbx_seq_one_letter_code
_entity_poly.pdbx_strand_id
1 'polypeptide(L)' 'MTGLKAQVKKFMKSKGINTITLANGSRVKLQNAKTVDILNAAFKLGF' A
#
# COMPACT_ATOMS: atom_id res chain seq x y z
N MET A 1 15.48 9.76 -3.62
CA MET A 1 14.77 8.86 -4.56
C MET A 1 13.27 8.81 -4.21
N THR A 2 12.46 9.71 -4.75
CA THR A 2 11.00 9.73 -4.55
C THR A 2 10.31 8.97 -5.68
N GLY A 3 10.31 7.64 -5.59
CA GLY A 3 9.46 6.81 -6.44
C GLY A 3 8.02 6.79 -5.93
N LEU A 4 7.05 6.68 -6.82
CA LEU A 4 5.61 6.62 -6.52
C LEU A 4 5.30 5.64 -5.37
N LYS A 5 5.96 4.47 -5.35
CA LYS A 5 5.85 3.47 -4.26
C LYS A 5 6.11 4.05 -2.87
N ALA A 6 7.10 4.93 -2.73
CA ALA A 6 7.46 5.51 -1.45
C ALA A 6 6.41 6.53 -0.99
N GLN A 7 5.86 7.33 -1.91
CA GLN A 7 4.78 8.27 -1.63
C GLN A 7 3.51 7.53 -1.18
N VAL A 8 3.14 6.47 -1.89
CA VAL A 8 1.97 5.65 -1.54
C VAL A 8 2.16 4.98 -0.18
N LYS A 9 3.34 4.41 0.10
CA LYS A 9 3.65 3.84 1.43
C LYS A 9 3.54 4.89 2.54
N LYS A 10 3.99 6.12 2.30
CA LYS A 10 3.89 7.22 3.27
C LYS A 10 2.43 7.60 3.52
N PHE A 11 1.63 7.70 2.46
CA PHE A 11 0.18 7.95 2.56
C PHE A 11 -0.52 6.84 3.35
N MET A 12 -0.30 5.57 3.00
CA MET A 12 -0.94 4.46 3.72
C MET A 12 -0.53 4.42 5.20
N LYS A 13 0.75 4.67 5.51
CA LYS A 13 1.22 4.80 6.90
C LYS A 13 0.57 5.98 7.63
N SER A 14 0.36 7.12 6.97
CA SER A 14 -0.33 8.27 7.58
C SER A 14 -1.80 7.99 7.93
N LYS A 15 -2.43 7.03 7.23
CA LYS A 15 -3.76 6.51 7.58
C LYS A 15 -3.74 5.38 8.63
N GLY A 16 -2.58 5.08 9.22
CA GLY A 16 -2.41 4.00 10.19
C GLY A 16 -2.38 2.60 9.58
N ILE A 17 -2.30 2.48 8.25
CA ILE A 17 -2.33 1.19 7.56
C ILE A 17 -0.90 0.67 7.44
N ASN A 18 -0.65 -0.50 8.03
CA ASN A 18 0.66 -1.19 7.99
C ASN A 18 0.63 -2.49 7.18
N THR A 19 -0.58 -2.99 6.90
CA THR A 19 -0.85 -4.21 6.14
C THR A 19 -1.90 -3.95 5.09
N ILE A 20 -1.80 -4.64 3.96
CA ILE A 20 -2.82 -4.62 2.90
C ILE A 20 -3.38 -6.02 2.72
N THR A 21 -4.64 -6.10 2.36
CA THR A 21 -5.27 -7.36 1.94
C THR A 21 -5.12 -7.48 0.44
N LEU A 22 -4.48 -8.56 -0.01
CA LEU A 22 -4.32 -8.90 -1.42
C LEU A 22 -5.65 -9.42 -2.01
N ALA A 23 -5.72 -9.50 -3.34
CA ALA A 23 -6.91 -10.00 -4.03
C ALA A 23 -7.27 -11.45 -3.65
N ASN A 24 -6.30 -12.26 -3.24
CA ASN A 24 -6.51 -13.62 -2.75
C ASN A 24 -6.96 -13.69 -1.29
N GLY A 25 -7.25 -12.56 -0.64
CA GLY A 25 -7.65 -12.48 0.77
C GLY A 25 -6.49 -12.51 1.77
N SER A 26 -5.25 -12.74 1.32
CA SER A 26 -4.08 -12.76 2.22
C SER A 26 -3.71 -11.36 2.70
N ARG A 27 -3.40 -11.25 4.00
CA ARG A 27 -2.86 -10.02 4.59
C ARG A 27 -1.34 -10.00 4.49
N VAL A 28 -0.78 -8.95 3.90
CA VAL A 28 0.67 -8.77 3.78
C VAL A 28 1.09 -7.41 4.33
N LYS A 29 2.28 -7.33 4.93
CA LYS A 29 2.85 -6.05 5.38
C LYS A 29 3.19 -5.18 4.18
N LEU A 30 2.94 -3.86 4.28
CA LEU A 30 3.25 -2.88 3.23
C LEU A 30 4.70 -2.94 2.74
N GLN A 31 5.64 -3.32 3.60
CA GLN A 31 7.04 -3.46 3.24
C GLN A 31 7.28 -4.58 2.22
N ASN A 32 6.57 -5.71 2.36
CA ASN A 32 6.71 -6.91 1.54
C ASN A 32 5.73 -6.94 0.35
N ALA A 33 4.76 -6.03 0.32
CA ALA A 33 3.79 -5.95 -0.76
C ALA A 33 4.43 -5.44 -2.07
N LYS A 34 3.92 -5.98 -3.20
CA LYS A 34 4.32 -5.49 -4.52
C LYS A 34 3.77 -4.09 -4.73
N THR A 35 4.45 -3.32 -5.57
CA THR A 35 4.07 -1.92 -5.84
C THR A 35 2.65 -1.79 -6.35
N VAL A 36 2.23 -2.70 -7.24
CA VAL A 36 0.87 -2.72 -7.83
C VAL A 36 -0.20 -2.97 -6.78
N ASP A 37 0.03 -3.89 -5.84
CA ASP A 37 -0.94 -4.18 -4.77
C ASP A 37 -1.10 -2.99 -3.82
N ILE A 38 0.01 -2.35 -3.46
CA ILE A 38 0.01 -1.15 -2.61
C ILE A 38 -0.71 0.00 -3.31
N LEU A 39 -0.47 0.19 -4.62
CA LEU A 39 -1.16 1.21 -5.43
C LEU A 39 -2.66 0.95 -5.48
N ASN A 40 -3.08 -0.26 -5.80
CA ASN A 40 -4.51 -0.62 -5.84
C ASN A 40 -5.20 -0.42 -4.50
N ALA A 41 -4.52 -0.77 -3.39
CA ALA A 41 -5.05 -0.54 -2.05
C ALA A 41 -5.14 0.97 -1.73
N ALA A 42 -4.17 1.77 -2.17
CA ALA A 42 -4.17 3.21 -1.95
C ALA A 42 -5.18 3.97 -2.83
N PHE A 43 -5.37 3.58 -4.09
CA PHE A 43 -6.41 4.15 -4.96
C PHE A 43 -7.80 3.96 -4.35
N LYS A 44 -8.09 2.79 -3.74
CA LYS A 44 -9.34 2.56 -3.00
C LYS A 44 -9.51 3.49 -1.78
N LEU A 45 -8.43 4.08 -1.29
CA LEU A 45 -8.40 4.99 -0.14
C LEU A 45 -8.36 6.48 -0.53
N GLY A 46 -8.42 6.76 -1.85
CA GLY A 46 -8.40 8.12 -2.41
C GLY A 46 -7.01 8.74 -2.56
N PHE A 47 -5.97 7.93 -2.76
CA PHE A 47 -4.67 8.39 -3.25
C PHE A 47 -4.73 8.61 -4.76
#